data_AF-A0A3D6DZ68-F1
#
_entry.id   AF-A0A3D6DZ68-F1
#
_cell.length_a   1.000
_cell.length_b   1.000
_cell.length_c   1.000
_cell.angle_alpha   90.00
_cell.angle_beta   90.00
_cell.angle_gamma   90.00
#
_symmetry.space_group_name_H-M   'P 1'
#
loop_
_entity.id
_entity.type
_entity.pdbx_description
1 polymer ?
#
loop_
_entity_poly.entity_id
_entity_poly.type
_entity_poly.pdbx_seq_one_letter_code
_entity_poly.pdbx_strand_id
1 'polypeptide(L)'
;MESLIAKGVNLGMIEKQSGIAEHRIHYLLDTERRDLLGVGVWQPGGPDVHEDAKTLLQLQSWLDAHDAENRRRSAIEYTEIETGMYLDGLAAEAMNKKRLFHVIGGYGLSKTKTMERFCAKHPMTHETPGAVLVTLTAEEKTSSQLYYRMSDAMRINEKFQIRGRSIGQRVRNGLRAGDVVIVDEANLLFSTGLWSVFKDLFDNTPASVMMLSNPTSNGLVRSNQEELGAFLSRCRTRTIDGNVPADGIAYAKALGYTDQSMIDEAGIIVSTRGLNGGMRAVAKAFEDGEQMAARKGVPLNLTILRQAAKTNSVFFK
;
A
#
# COMPACT_ATOMS: atom_id res chain seq x y z
N MET A 1 -21.99 10.75 13.55
CA MET A 1 -21.91 9.63 14.51
C MET A 1 -22.85 8.49 14.18
N GLU A 2 -24.18 8.70 14.11
CA GLU A 2 -25.13 7.64 13.71
C GLU A 2 -24.77 7.02 12.35
N SER A 3 -24.33 7.84 11.39
CA SER A 3 -23.78 7.38 10.10
C SER A 3 -22.51 6.51 10.22
N LEU A 4 -21.69 6.69 11.27
CA LEU A 4 -20.48 5.88 11.50
C LEU A 4 -20.80 4.57 12.24
N ILE A 5 -21.73 4.61 13.19
CA ILE A 5 -22.27 3.41 13.84
C ILE A 5 -22.97 2.54 12.79
N ALA A 6 -23.74 3.14 11.88
CA ALA A 6 -24.35 2.46 10.73
C ALA A 6 -23.31 1.89 9.74
N LYS A 7 -22.11 2.47 9.68
CA LYS A 7 -20.95 1.94 8.92
C LYS A 7 -20.13 0.90 9.70
N GLY A 8 -20.59 0.47 10.87
CA GLY A 8 -19.98 -0.60 11.66
C GLY A 8 -18.87 -0.15 12.62
N VAL A 9 -18.72 1.15 12.89
CA VAL A 9 -17.79 1.65 13.91
C VAL A 9 -18.35 1.35 15.30
N ASN A 10 -17.69 0.47 16.05
CA ASN A 10 -18.08 0.05 17.39
C ASN A 10 -17.71 1.12 18.44
N LEU A 11 -18.61 1.42 19.38
CA LEU A 11 -18.39 2.40 20.45
C LEU A 11 -17.16 2.07 21.34
N GLY A 12 -16.88 0.79 21.59
CA GLY A 12 -15.67 0.36 22.30
C GLY A 12 -14.37 0.67 21.55
N MET A 13 -14.42 0.77 20.21
CA MET A 13 -13.29 1.27 19.42
C MET A 13 -13.12 2.79 19.61
N ILE A 14 -14.23 3.53 19.69
CA ILE A 14 -14.21 4.98 19.92
C ILE A 14 -13.62 5.27 21.30
N GLU A 15 -14.05 4.58 22.35
CA GLU A 15 -13.51 4.74 23.70
C GLU A 15 -12.01 4.49 23.74
N LYS A 16 -11.55 3.38 23.15
CA LYS A 16 -10.12 3.03 23.11
C LYS A 16 -9.26 4.04 22.36
N GLN A 17 -9.79 4.67 21.32
CA GLN A 17 -9.02 5.57 20.44
C GLN A 17 -9.14 7.05 20.81
N SER A 18 -10.29 7.47 21.36
CA SER A 18 -10.56 8.85 21.76
C SER A 18 -10.33 9.10 23.25
N GLY A 19 -10.37 8.06 24.08
CA GLY A 19 -10.38 8.15 25.53
C GLY A 19 -11.72 8.62 26.13
N ILE A 20 -12.75 8.80 25.30
CA ILE A 20 -14.09 9.21 25.75
C ILE A 20 -14.84 7.95 26.19
N ALA A 21 -15.26 7.93 27.45
CA ALA A 21 -15.95 6.78 28.01
C ALA A 21 -17.26 6.46 27.26
N GLU A 22 -17.50 5.17 26.99
CA GLU A 22 -18.64 4.71 26.18
C GLU A 22 -20.00 5.22 26.70
N HIS A 23 -20.19 5.24 28.01
CA HIS A 23 -21.41 5.75 28.63
C HIS A 23 -21.66 7.25 28.37
N ARG A 24 -20.59 8.07 28.22
CA ARG A 24 -20.72 9.48 27.84
C ARG A 24 -21.03 9.66 26.36
N ILE A 25 -20.51 8.78 25.51
CA ILE A 25 -20.89 8.77 24.10
C ILE A 25 -22.38 8.44 23.94
N HIS A 26 -22.88 7.44 24.67
CA HIS A 26 -24.31 7.12 24.71
C HIS A 26 -25.19 8.27 25.22
N TYR A 27 -24.76 8.95 26.28
CA TYR A 27 -25.46 10.12 26.82
C TYR A 27 -25.60 11.26 25.80
N LEU A 28 -24.57 11.48 24.99
CA LEU A 28 -24.57 12.54 23.98
C LEU A 28 -25.38 12.17 22.71
N LEU A 29 -25.48 10.88 22.39
CA LEU A 29 -26.15 10.34 21.20
C LEU A 29 -27.66 10.18 21.35
N ASP A 30 -28.12 9.82 22.53
CA ASP A 30 -29.50 9.45 22.74
C ASP A 30 -30.30 10.66 23.24
N THR A 31 -31.18 11.18 22.37
CA THR A 31 -31.99 12.35 22.68
C THR A 31 -33.01 12.05 23.79
N GLU A 32 -33.43 10.78 23.93
CA GLU A 32 -34.37 10.32 24.96
C GLU A 32 -33.67 10.04 26.31
N ARG A 33 -32.37 9.67 26.31
CA ARG A 33 -31.61 9.46 27.57
C ARG A 33 -31.13 10.76 28.24
N ARG A 34 -31.22 11.90 27.55
CA ARG A 34 -30.97 13.22 28.18
C ARG A 34 -31.91 13.46 29.37
N ASP A 35 -33.17 13.04 29.24
CA ASP A 35 -34.20 13.21 30.26
C ASP A 35 -34.07 12.18 31.42
N LEU A 36 -33.51 11.00 31.15
CA LEU A 36 -33.40 9.90 32.12
C LEU A 36 -32.20 10.01 33.08
N LEU A 37 -31.21 10.87 32.77
CA LEU A 37 -30.01 11.05 33.60
C LEU A 37 -30.14 12.18 34.63
N GLY A 38 -31.36 12.71 34.84
CA GLY A 38 -31.64 13.73 35.86
C GLY A 38 -31.02 15.09 35.57
N VAL A 39 -30.49 15.30 34.37
CA VAL A 39 -29.99 16.59 33.91
C VAL A 39 -31.18 17.33 33.32
N GLY A 40 -31.83 18.13 34.15
CA GLY A 40 -32.99 18.93 33.75
C GLY A 40 -32.73 19.69 32.46
N VAL A 41 -33.81 19.89 31.70
CA VAL A 41 -33.94 20.76 30.52
C VAL A 41 -32.74 21.67 30.35
N TRP A 42 -31.96 21.47 29.28
CA TRP A 42 -30.78 22.26 28.93
C TRP A 42 -30.97 23.73 29.32
N GLN A 43 -30.36 24.14 30.43
CA GLN A 43 -30.25 25.53 30.82
C GLN A 43 -28.86 25.99 30.39
N PRO A 44 -28.74 26.95 29.46
CA PRO A 44 -27.43 27.50 29.12
C PRO A 44 -26.79 28.07 30.40
N GLY A 45 -25.68 27.45 30.86
CA GLY A 45 -24.91 27.90 32.04
C GLY A 45 -24.81 26.93 33.24
N GLY A 46 -25.31 25.69 33.15
CA GLY A 46 -25.13 24.68 34.22
C GLY A 46 -23.70 24.10 34.32
N PRO A 47 -23.31 23.50 35.47
CA PRO A 47 -21.94 23.05 35.74
C PRO A 47 -21.40 21.99 34.76
N ASP A 48 -22.28 21.20 34.13
CA ASP A 48 -21.91 20.14 33.17
C ASP A 48 -21.84 20.61 31.71
N VAL A 49 -22.34 21.81 31.38
CA VAL A 49 -22.38 22.30 29.97
C VAL A 49 -20.98 22.48 29.40
N HIS A 50 -20.02 22.88 30.24
CA HIS A 50 -18.62 23.02 29.83
C HIS A 50 -17.94 21.67 29.61
N GLU A 51 -18.26 20.65 30.40
CA GLU A 51 -17.74 19.30 30.19
C GLU A 51 -18.37 18.64 28.96
N ASP A 52 -19.68 18.75 28.78
CA ASP A 52 -20.38 18.23 27.60
C ASP A 52 -19.89 18.91 26.32
N ALA A 53 -19.72 20.24 26.33
CA ALA A 53 -19.16 20.97 25.19
C ALA A 53 -17.71 20.54 24.89
N LYS A 54 -16.91 20.29 25.93
CA LYS A 54 -15.54 19.79 25.78
C LYS A 54 -15.52 18.38 25.21
N THR A 55 -16.38 17.48 25.69
CA THR A 55 -16.51 16.12 25.18
C THR A 55 -17.04 16.09 23.75
N LEU A 56 -18.01 16.95 23.40
CA LEU A 56 -18.48 17.10 22.02
C LEU A 56 -17.38 17.63 21.10
N LEU A 57 -16.58 18.60 21.55
CA LEU A 57 -15.45 19.11 20.79
C LEU A 57 -14.38 18.03 20.59
N GLN A 58 -14.06 17.25 21.63
CA GLN A 58 -13.14 16.12 21.55
C GLN A 58 -13.63 15.03 20.60
N LEU A 59 -14.92 14.70 20.68
CA LEU A 59 -15.56 13.73 19.80
C LEU A 59 -15.53 14.21 18.35
N GLN A 60 -15.91 15.48 18.09
CA GLN A 60 -15.83 16.08 16.75
C GLN A 60 -14.41 16.02 16.20
N SER A 61 -13.41 16.38 17.03
CA SER A 61 -12.00 16.33 16.65
C SER A 61 -11.53 14.91 16.30
N TRP A 62 -12.00 13.92 17.06
CA TRP A 62 -11.71 12.51 16.78
C TRP A 62 -12.37 12.03 15.48
N LEU A 63 -13.63 12.42 15.23
CA LEU A 63 -14.35 12.10 14.01
C LEU A 63 -13.64 12.65 12.77
N ASP A 64 -13.24 13.92 12.83
CA ASP A 64 -12.53 14.59 11.74
C ASP A 64 -11.17 13.91 11.47
N ALA A 65 -10.47 13.50 12.53
CA ALA A 65 -9.22 12.75 12.42
C ALA A 65 -9.42 11.34 11.83
N HIS A 66 -10.48 10.64 12.24
CA HIS A 66 -10.84 9.32 11.74
C HIS A 66 -11.21 9.36 10.25
N ASP A 67 -12.05 10.32 9.84
CA ASP A 67 -12.41 10.52 8.44
C ASP A 67 -11.21 10.93 7.59
N ALA A 68 -10.32 11.78 8.12
CA ALA A 68 -9.06 12.11 7.45
C ALA A 68 -8.16 10.89 7.25
N GLU A 69 -8.05 10.03 8.26
CA GLU A 69 -7.28 8.80 8.16
C GLU A 69 -7.87 7.81 7.15
N ASN A 70 -9.19 7.62 7.16
CA ASN A 70 -9.86 6.75 6.19
C ASN A 70 -9.69 7.28 4.76
N ARG A 71 -9.75 8.60 4.57
CA ARG A 71 -9.50 9.24 3.27
C ARG A 71 -8.07 9.02 2.78
N ARG A 72 -7.06 9.22 3.66
CA ARG A 72 -5.65 8.96 3.34
C ARG A 72 -5.42 7.50 2.96
N ARG A 73 -5.94 6.57 3.77
CA ARG A 73 -5.85 5.14 3.49
C ARG A 73 -6.47 4.79 2.14
N SER A 74 -7.67 5.32 1.87
CA SER A 74 -8.35 5.11 0.59
C SER A 74 -7.56 5.68 -0.59
N ALA A 75 -6.96 6.86 -0.45
CA ALA A 75 -6.11 7.44 -1.48
C ALA A 75 -4.85 6.60 -1.72
N ILE A 76 -4.19 6.09 -0.68
CA ILE A 76 -3.01 5.22 -0.82
C ILE A 76 -3.37 3.88 -1.48
N GLU A 77 -4.50 3.30 -1.07
CA GLU A 77 -4.92 1.97 -1.53
C GLU A 77 -5.53 1.99 -2.93
N TYR A 78 -6.37 2.98 -3.27
CA TYR A 78 -7.24 2.92 -4.44
C TYR A 78 -6.95 3.94 -5.53
N THR A 79 -6.05 4.91 -5.32
CA THR A 79 -5.72 5.87 -6.40
C THR A 79 -5.03 5.15 -7.56
N GLU A 80 -5.70 5.10 -8.70
CA GLU A 80 -5.08 4.66 -9.96
C GLU A 80 -4.15 5.77 -10.47
N ILE A 81 -2.91 5.39 -10.73
CA ILE A 81 -1.85 6.30 -11.18
C ILE A 81 -1.27 5.76 -12.50
N GLU A 82 -0.76 6.62 -13.36
CA GLU A 82 -0.28 6.26 -14.69
C GLU A 82 0.89 5.27 -14.62
N THR A 83 1.84 5.50 -13.71
CA THR A 83 2.94 4.55 -13.45
C THR A 83 2.42 3.18 -13.00
N GLY A 84 1.31 3.16 -12.26
CA GLY A 84 0.62 1.95 -11.81
C GLY A 84 -0.06 1.23 -12.98
N MET A 85 -0.75 1.96 -13.85
CA MET A 85 -1.36 1.40 -15.06
C MET A 85 -0.32 0.78 -15.99
N TYR A 86 0.87 1.39 -16.11
CA TYR A 86 1.98 0.80 -16.86
C TYR A 86 2.45 -0.52 -16.25
N LEU A 87 2.65 -0.57 -14.93
CA LEU A 87 3.01 -1.80 -14.21
C LEU A 87 1.95 -2.90 -14.34
N ASP A 88 0.68 -2.55 -14.21
CA ASP A 88 -0.46 -3.46 -14.45
C ASP A 88 -0.44 -4.01 -15.88
N GLY A 89 -0.14 -3.16 -16.86
CA GLY A 89 0.01 -3.56 -18.27
C GLY A 89 1.14 -4.58 -18.46
N LEU A 90 2.27 -4.42 -17.78
CA LEU A 90 3.38 -5.40 -17.81
C LEU A 90 2.98 -6.73 -17.18
N ALA A 91 2.29 -6.69 -16.03
CA ALA A 91 1.80 -7.89 -15.34
C ALA A 91 0.74 -8.64 -16.19
N ALA A 92 -0.17 -7.90 -16.83
CA ALA A 92 -1.14 -8.45 -17.77
C ALA A 92 -0.45 -9.05 -19.02
N GLU A 93 0.57 -8.40 -19.56
CA GLU A 93 1.35 -8.97 -20.66
C GLU A 93 2.05 -10.27 -20.23
N ALA A 94 2.60 -10.30 -19.01
CA ALA A 94 3.20 -11.49 -18.45
C ALA A 94 2.18 -12.63 -18.40
N MET A 95 1.02 -12.39 -17.80
CA MET A 95 -0.08 -13.35 -17.69
C MET A 95 -0.49 -13.92 -19.06
N ASN A 96 -0.66 -13.05 -20.07
CA ASN A 96 -1.24 -13.44 -21.36
C ASN A 96 -0.26 -14.14 -22.32
N LYS A 97 1.05 -13.90 -22.21
CA LYS A 97 2.02 -14.30 -23.25
C LYS A 97 3.15 -15.22 -22.77
N LYS A 98 3.04 -15.80 -21.56
CA LYS A 98 4.12 -16.52 -20.87
C LYS A 98 5.46 -15.75 -20.96
N ARG A 99 5.60 -14.67 -20.19
CA ARG A 99 6.81 -13.82 -20.22
C ARG A 99 7.52 -13.79 -18.88
N LEU A 100 8.84 -13.66 -18.97
CA LEU A 100 9.73 -13.35 -17.86
C LEU A 100 10.04 -11.86 -17.89
N PHE A 101 9.58 -11.11 -16.89
CA PHE A 101 9.84 -9.68 -16.75
C PHE A 101 10.79 -9.40 -15.60
N HIS A 102 11.66 -8.40 -15.80
CA HIS A 102 12.43 -7.79 -14.73
C HIS A 102 12.16 -6.29 -14.74
N VAL A 103 11.42 -5.80 -13.76
CA VAL A 103 11.10 -4.38 -13.63
C VAL A 103 11.99 -3.76 -12.55
N ILE A 104 12.75 -2.76 -12.95
CA ILE A 104 13.67 -2.01 -12.10
C ILE A 104 13.07 -0.63 -11.89
N GLY A 105 12.82 -0.23 -10.65
CA GLY A 105 12.32 1.11 -10.35
C GLY A 105 12.73 1.56 -8.97
N GLY A 106 12.85 2.88 -8.77
CA GLY A 106 13.21 3.47 -7.49
C GLY A 106 12.32 3.07 -6.31
N TYR A 107 12.78 3.38 -5.10
CA TYR A 107 11.98 3.23 -3.89
C TYR A 107 10.77 4.17 -3.94
N GLY A 108 9.63 3.72 -3.42
CA GLY A 108 8.45 4.57 -3.27
C GLY A 108 7.65 4.85 -4.55
N LEU A 109 7.89 4.13 -5.65
CA LEU A 109 7.11 4.26 -6.91
C LEU A 109 5.74 3.54 -6.92
N SER A 110 5.29 3.04 -5.77
CA SER A 110 4.08 2.21 -5.63
C SER A 110 4.10 0.83 -6.32
N LYS A 111 5.28 0.27 -6.65
CA LYS A 111 5.41 -1.09 -7.23
C LYS A 111 4.61 -2.14 -6.46
N THR A 112 4.86 -2.27 -5.15
CA THR A 112 4.19 -3.21 -4.25
C THR A 112 2.68 -3.01 -4.24
N LYS A 113 2.21 -1.77 -4.01
CA LYS A 113 0.78 -1.45 -3.94
C LYS A 113 0.03 -1.67 -5.25
N THR A 114 0.70 -1.46 -6.37
CA THR A 114 0.13 -1.76 -7.68
C THR A 114 -0.02 -3.27 -7.86
N MET A 115 1.01 -4.06 -7.52
CA MET A 115 0.95 -5.53 -7.66
C MET A 115 0.01 -6.20 -6.65
N GLU A 116 -0.13 -5.66 -5.44
CA GLU A 116 -1.17 -6.08 -4.48
C GLU A 116 -2.57 -5.95 -5.10
N ARG A 117 -2.87 -4.79 -5.69
CA ARG A 117 -4.13 -4.53 -6.38
C ARG A 117 -4.31 -5.43 -7.60
N PHE A 118 -3.26 -5.62 -8.39
CA PHE A 118 -3.30 -6.51 -9.54
C PHE A 118 -3.66 -7.95 -9.13
N CYS A 119 -3.04 -8.48 -8.08
CA CYS A 119 -3.37 -9.81 -7.56
C CYS A 119 -4.79 -9.88 -6.98
N ALA A 120 -5.28 -8.81 -6.37
CA ALA A 120 -6.67 -8.74 -5.90
C ALA A 120 -7.68 -8.73 -7.06
N LYS A 121 -7.37 -8.05 -8.17
CA LYS A 121 -8.19 -8.03 -9.41
C LYS A 121 -8.10 -9.36 -10.17
N HIS A 122 -6.99 -10.09 -10.06
CA HIS A 122 -6.73 -11.37 -10.74
C HIS A 122 -6.41 -12.49 -9.74
N PRO A 123 -7.35 -12.88 -8.85
CA PRO A 123 -7.07 -13.88 -7.84
C PRO A 123 -6.85 -15.24 -8.48
N MET A 124 -5.81 -15.95 -8.01
CA MET A 124 -5.64 -17.35 -8.36
C MET A 124 -6.73 -18.19 -7.68
N THR A 125 -7.51 -18.92 -8.49
CA THR A 125 -8.60 -19.81 -8.04
C THR A 125 -8.44 -21.21 -8.63
N HIS A 126 -9.25 -22.17 -8.17
CA HIS A 126 -9.26 -23.51 -8.77
C HIS A 126 -9.67 -23.49 -10.25
N GLU A 127 -10.51 -22.54 -10.68
CA GLU A 127 -11.10 -22.52 -12.01
C GLU A 127 -10.38 -21.56 -12.96
N THR A 128 -9.85 -20.46 -12.43
CA THR A 128 -9.26 -19.38 -13.22
C THR A 128 -7.78 -19.19 -12.87
N PRO A 129 -6.90 -19.08 -13.89
CA PRO A 129 -5.55 -18.59 -13.68
C PRO A 129 -5.57 -17.18 -13.10
N GLY A 130 -4.50 -16.80 -12.40
CA GLY A 130 -4.38 -15.50 -11.76
C GLY A 130 -2.95 -15.14 -11.38
N ALA A 131 -2.85 -14.10 -10.56
CA ALA A 131 -1.58 -13.57 -10.10
C ALA A 131 -1.37 -13.87 -8.62
N VAL A 132 -0.12 -14.07 -8.24
CA VAL A 132 0.32 -14.17 -6.85
C VAL A 132 1.50 -13.24 -6.61
N LEU A 133 1.45 -12.49 -5.51
CA LEU A 133 2.54 -11.64 -5.07
C LEU A 133 3.34 -12.34 -3.97
N VAL A 134 4.65 -12.44 -4.19
CA VAL A 134 5.62 -13.02 -3.27
C VAL A 134 6.56 -11.90 -2.84
N THR A 135 6.31 -11.31 -1.68
CA THR A 135 7.18 -10.26 -1.12
C THR A 135 8.31 -10.89 -0.33
N LEU A 136 9.54 -10.69 -0.80
CA LEU A 136 10.74 -11.22 -0.16
C LEU A 136 11.21 -10.36 1.01
N THR A 137 11.86 -11.00 1.96
CA THR A 137 12.46 -10.42 3.15
C THR A 137 13.88 -10.98 3.34
N ALA A 138 14.63 -10.42 4.28
CA ALA A 138 15.97 -10.93 4.60
C ALA A 138 15.98 -12.33 5.27
N GLU A 139 14.80 -12.87 5.59
CA GLU A 139 14.65 -14.18 6.23
C GLU A 139 14.78 -15.35 5.23
N GLU A 140 14.48 -15.12 3.95
CA GLU A 140 14.61 -16.12 2.90
C GLU A 140 16.08 -16.37 2.56
N LYS A 141 16.65 -17.44 3.12
CA LYS A 141 18.04 -17.85 2.88
C LYS A 141 18.17 -19.16 2.11
N THR A 142 17.08 -19.90 1.96
CA THR A 142 17.08 -21.23 1.33
C THR A 142 15.92 -21.39 0.36
N SER A 143 16.09 -22.26 -0.66
CA SER A 143 15.04 -22.55 -1.63
C SER A 143 13.77 -23.11 -0.96
N SER A 144 13.92 -23.89 0.11
CA SER A 144 12.78 -24.43 0.87
C SER A 144 11.93 -23.32 1.50
N GLN A 145 12.55 -22.34 2.16
CA GLN A 145 11.83 -21.19 2.75
C GLN A 145 11.11 -20.38 1.67
N LEU A 146 11.76 -20.17 0.53
CA LEU A 146 11.15 -19.48 -0.60
C LEU A 146 9.92 -20.24 -1.14
N TYR A 147 10.01 -21.56 -1.30
CA TYR A 147 8.87 -22.37 -1.72
C TYR A 147 7.74 -22.40 -0.69
N TYR A 148 8.03 -22.35 0.61
CA TYR A 148 6.99 -22.19 1.64
C TYR A 148 6.27 -20.85 1.49
N ARG A 149 7.00 -19.74 1.36
CA ARG A 149 6.41 -18.42 1.14
C ARG A 149 5.55 -18.37 -0.13
N MET A 150 6.02 -18.97 -1.22
CA MET A 150 5.24 -19.10 -2.45
C MET A 150 3.96 -19.93 -2.23
N SER A 151 4.07 -21.05 -1.53
CA SER A 151 2.93 -21.91 -1.22
C SER A 151 1.87 -21.18 -0.40
N ASP A 152 2.30 -20.40 0.59
CA ASP A 152 1.41 -19.59 1.43
C ASP A 152 0.74 -18.48 0.61
N ALA A 153 1.50 -17.78 -0.23
CA ALA A 153 0.97 -16.75 -1.11
C ALA A 153 -0.05 -17.31 -2.12
N MET A 154 0.22 -18.50 -2.66
CA MET A 154 -0.69 -19.21 -3.57
C MET A 154 -1.88 -19.85 -2.83
N ARG A 155 -1.84 -19.92 -1.49
CA ARG A 155 -2.81 -20.63 -0.64
C ARG A 155 -2.99 -22.09 -1.08
N ILE A 156 -1.89 -22.76 -1.40
CA ILE A 156 -1.88 -24.16 -1.90
C ILE A 156 -2.62 -25.08 -0.94
N ASN A 157 -2.40 -24.94 0.37
CA ASN A 157 -3.01 -25.81 1.38
C ASN A 157 -4.52 -25.61 1.55
N GLU A 158 -5.06 -24.45 1.13
CA GLU A 158 -6.47 -24.11 1.34
C GLU A 158 -7.30 -24.29 0.07
N LYS A 159 -6.70 -24.03 -1.10
CA LYS A 159 -7.42 -23.94 -2.37
C LYS A 159 -7.19 -25.10 -3.32
N PHE A 160 -6.12 -25.87 -3.11
CA PHE A 160 -5.68 -26.83 -4.11
C PHE A 160 -5.26 -28.15 -3.44
N GLN A 161 -5.93 -29.26 -3.77
CA GLN A 161 -5.45 -30.60 -3.38
C GLN A 161 -4.23 -31.03 -4.23
N ILE A 162 -3.18 -30.19 -4.27
CA ILE A 162 -2.01 -30.44 -5.10
C ILE A 162 -1.14 -31.52 -4.48
N ARG A 163 -0.99 -32.63 -5.21
CA ARG A 163 -0.11 -33.72 -4.86
C ARG A 163 1.34 -33.39 -5.26
N GLY A 164 2.29 -33.72 -4.39
CA GLY A 164 3.72 -33.56 -4.64
C GLY A 164 4.56 -34.02 -3.46
N ARG A 165 5.70 -34.67 -3.74
CA ARG A 165 6.58 -35.23 -2.70
C ARG A 165 7.29 -34.14 -1.89
N SER A 166 7.61 -33.01 -2.53
CA SER A 166 8.22 -31.83 -1.90
C SER A 166 7.36 -30.58 -2.08
N ILE A 167 7.59 -29.57 -1.23
CA ILE A 167 6.89 -28.27 -1.32
C ILE A 167 7.11 -27.60 -2.69
N GLY A 168 8.33 -27.63 -3.22
CA GLY A 168 8.64 -27.07 -4.54
C GLY A 168 7.91 -27.80 -5.68
N GLN A 169 7.73 -29.12 -5.57
CA GLN A 169 6.92 -29.86 -6.55
C GLN A 169 5.44 -29.46 -6.47
N ARG A 170 4.91 -29.23 -5.25
CA ARG A 170 3.52 -28.77 -5.09
C ARG A 170 3.32 -27.38 -5.67
N VAL A 171 4.25 -26.45 -5.41
CA VAL A 171 4.23 -25.11 -6.02
C VAL A 171 4.21 -25.21 -7.55
N ARG A 172 5.14 -25.96 -8.15
CA ARG A 172 5.18 -26.15 -9.61
C ARG A 172 3.91 -26.78 -10.17
N ASN A 173 3.36 -27.79 -9.51
CA ASN A 173 2.13 -28.46 -9.94
C ASN A 173 0.89 -27.57 -9.80
N GLY A 174 0.92 -26.57 -8.92
CA GLY A 174 -0.17 -25.60 -8.74
C GLY A 174 -0.20 -24.49 -9.78
N LEU A 175 0.93 -24.24 -10.46
CA LEU A 175 1.07 -23.20 -11.46
C LEU A 175 0.62 -23.70 -12.84
N ARG A 176 -0.31 -22.97 -13.46
CA ARG A 176 -0.96 -23.29 -14.73
C ARG A 176 -0.67 -22.22 -15.78
N ALA A 177 -1.04 -22.52 -17.02
CA ALA A 177 -0.95 -21.56 -18.10
C ALA A 177 -1.84 -20.34 -17.77
N GLY A 178 -1.27 -19.14 -17.94
CA GLY A 178 -1.94 -17.91 -17.55
C GLY A 178 -1.73 -17.51 -16.09
N ASP A 179 -1.06 -18.31 -15.25
CA ASP A 179 -0.67 -17.84 -13.92
C ASP A 179 0.58 -16.92 -14.02
N VAL A 180 0.68 -15.93 -13.14
CA VAL A 180 1.89 -15.10 -13.00
C VAL A 180 2.34 -15.05 -11.54
N VAL A 181 3.61 -15.38 -11.34
CA VAL A 181 4.29 -15.20 -10.05
C VAL A 181 5.02 -13.87 -10.06
N ILE A 182 4.54 -12.93 -9.27
CA ILE A 182 5.13 -11.61 -9.10
C ILE A 182 6.00 -11.65 -7.84
N VAL A 183 7.26 -11.26 -7.98
CA VAL A 183 8.24 -11.27 -6.89
C VAL A 183 8.64 -9.84 -6.58
N ASP A 184 8.28 -9.37 -5.39
CA ASP A 184 8.72 -8.06 -4.91
C ASP A 184 10.01 -8.18 -4.11
N GLU A 185 10.79 -7.09 -4.10
CA GLU A 185 12.14 -7.05 -3.52
C GLU A 185 13.10 -8.11 -4.11
N ALA A 186 13.00 -8.34 -5.43
CA ALA A 186 13.79 -9.33 -6.16
C ALA A 186 15.31 -9.09 -6.09
N ASN A 187 15.76 -7.90 -5.66
CA ASN A 187 17.16 -7.64 -5.28
C ASN A 187 17.71 -8.67 -4.29
N LEU A 188 16.87 -9.20 -3.40
CA LEU A 188 17.26 -10.23 -2.43
C LEU A 188 17.55 -11.59 -3.07
N LEU A 189 16.92 -11.91 -4.21
CA LEU A 189 17.22 -13.15 -4.95
C LEU A 189 18.60 -13.12 -5.57
N PHE A 190 19.00 -11.95 -6.05
CA PHE A 190 20.28 -11.77 -6.73
C PHE A 190 21.44 -11.85 -5.75
N SER A 191 21.28 -11.34 -4.53
CA SER A 191 22.30 -11.42 -3.49
C SER A 191 22.41 -12.80 -2.84
N THR A 192 21.30 -13.54 -2.74
CA THR A 192 21.26 -14.87 -2.08
C THR A 192 21.47 -16.05 -3.03
N GLY A 193 21.46 -15.84 -4.35
CA GLY A 193 21.53 -16.92 -5.35
C GLY A 193 20.22 -17.70 -5.55
N LEU A 194 19.14 -17.30 -4.87
CA LEU A 194 17.83 -17.95 -4.95
C LEU A 194 17.08 -17.65 -6.26
N TRP A 195 17.63 -16.80 -7.14
CA TRP A 195 17.09 -16.54 -8.48
C TRP A 195 16.95 -17.82 -9.33
N SER A 196 17.78 -18.84 -9.05
CA SER A 196 17.71 -20.16 -9.70
C SER A 196 16.36 -20.86 -9.51
N VAL A 197 15.66 -20.61 -8.40
CA VAL A 197 14.30 -21.12 -8.15
C VAL A 197 13.30 -20.53 -9.14
N PHE A 198 13.39 -19.24 -9.44
CA PHE A 198 12.51 -18.57 -10.39
C PHE A 198 12.85 -18.91 -11.85
N LYS A 199 14.12 -19.16 -12.15
CA LYS A 199 14.53 -19.77 -13.42
C LYS A 199 13.87 -21.14 -13.59
N ASP A 200 14.00 -22.03 -12.61
CA ASP A 200 13.39 -23.37 -12.62
C ASP A 200 11.87 -23.30 -12.80
N LEU A 201 11.20 -22.39 -12.08
CA LEU A 201 9.77 -22.17 -12.21
C LEU A 201 9.37 -21.75 -13.62
N PHE A 202 10.06 -20.78 -14.22
CA PHE A 202 9.73 -20.30 -15.56
C PHE A 202 9.98 -21.37 -16.64
N ASP A 203 11.07 -22.13 -16.49
CA ASP A 203 11.48 -23.16 -17.44
C ASP A 203 10.58 -24.40 -17.37
N ASN A 204 10.20 -24.83 -16.17
CA ASN A 204 9.50 -26.09 -15.93
C ASN A 204 8.01 -25.96 -15.63
N THR A 205 7.45 -24.76 -15.65
CA THR A 205 6.00 -24.53 -15.52
C THR A 205 5.45 -23.69 -16.68
N PRO A 206 4.14 -23.75 -16.96
CA PRO A 206 3.51 -22.88 -17.94
C PRO A 206 3.28 -21.45 -17.44
N ALA A 207 3.59 -21.14 -16.17
CA ALA A 207 3.37 -19.82 -15.59
C ALA A 207 4.46 -18.80 -15.98
N SER A 208 4.08 -17.54 -15.86
CA SER A 208 4.94 -16.38 -16.02
C SER A 208 5.62 -15.99 -14.71
N VAL A 209 6.72 -15.24 -14.82
CA VAL A 209 7.41 -14.68 -13.68
C VAL A 209 7.68 -13.20 -13.93
N MET A 210 7.38 -12.36 -12.94
CA MET A 210 7.67 -10.93 -12.97
C MET A 210 8.46 -10.57 -11.72
N MET A 211 9.68 -10.07 -11.89
CA MET A 211 10.54 -9.66 -10.77
C MET A 211 10.56 -8.15 -10.66
N LEU A 212 10.29 -7.61 -9.47
CA LEU A 212 10.40 -6.18 -9.17
C LEU A 212 11.64 -5.94 -8.30
N SER A 213 12.52 -5.04 -8.71
CA SER A 213 13.70 -4.68 -7.91
C SER A 213 13.96 -3.18 -7.86
N ASN A 214 14.74 -2.79 -6.86
CA ASN A 214 15.28 -1.43 -6.75
C ASN A 214 16.60 -1.30 -7.54
N PRO A 215 17.02 -0.09 -7.97
CA PRO A 215 18.16 0.10 -8.88
C PRO A 215 19.52 -0.38 -8.35
N THR A 216 19.65 -0.55 -7.03
CA THR A 216 20.84 -1.12 -6.39
C THR A 216 21.15 -2.55 -6.85
N SER A 217 20.19 -3.23 -7.50
CA SER A 217 20.40 -4.55 -8.12
C SER A 217 21.41 -4.56 -9.27
N ASN A 218 21.64 -3.43 -9.95
CA ASN A 218 22.55 -3.39 -11.11
C ASN A 218 24.02 -3.63 -10.73
N GLY A 219 24.43 -3.32 -9.50
CA GLY A 219 25.77 -3.62 -9.00
C GLY A 219 26.00 -5.12 -8.78
N LEU A 220 24.98 -5.85 -8.33
CA LEU A 220 25.03 -7.30 -8.04
C LEU A 220 25.07 -8.16 -9.31
N VAL A 221 24.43 -7.71 -10.39
CA VAL A 221 24.48 -8.40 -11.70
C VAL A 221 25.90 -8.39 -12.28
N ARG A 222 26.69 -7.34 -11.99
CA ARG A 222 28.06 -7.21 -12.51
C ARG A 222 29.07 -8.16 -11.87
N SER A 223 28.79 -8.74 -10.70
CA SER A 223 29.71 -9.63 -9.97
C SER A 223 29.45 -11.13 -10.17
N ASN A 224 28.28 -11.54 -10.66
CA ASN A 224 27.88 -12.95 -10.89
C ASN A 224 27.54 -13.20 -12.38
N GLN A 225 28.44 -12.83 -13.28
CA GLN A 225 28.10 -12.56 -14.69
C GLN A 225 27.64 -13.76 -15.53
N GLU A 226 28.02 -14.99 -15.20
CA GLU A 226 27.76 -16.11 -16.12
C GLU A 226 26.31 -16.63 -16.03
N GLU A 227 25.90 -17.20 -14.90
CA GLU A 227 24.56 -17.81 -14.84
C GLU A 227 23.42 -16.82 -14.57
N LEU A 228 23.63 -15.86 -13.67
CA LEU A 228 22.64 -14.80 -13.40
C LEU A 228 22.50 -13.89 -14.63
N GLY A 229 23.61 -13.58 -15.32
CA GLY A 229 23.58 -12.84 -16.58
C GLY A 229 22.80 -13.58 -17.67
N ALA A 230 22.99 -14.90 -17.80
CA ALA A 230 22.22 -15.73 -18.73
C ALA A 230 20.72 -15.83 -18.37
N PHE A 231 20.36 -15.80 -17.09
CA PHE A 231 18.95 -15.74 -16.68
C PHE A 231 18.34 -14.36 -16.98
N LEU A 232 19.04 -13.28 -16.63
CA LEU A 232 18.57 -11.92 -16.85
C LEU A 232 18.52 -11.54 -18.34
N SER A 233 19.37 -12.12 -19.20
CA SER A 233 19.30 -11.90 -20.65
C SER A 233 18.00 -12.44 -21.29
N ARG A 234 17.33 -13.39 -20.62
CA ARG A 234 16.02 -13.92 -21.01
C ARG A 234 14.87 -13.03 -20.51
N CYS A 235 15.13 -12.14 -19.55
CA CYS A 235 14.14 -11.24 -19.01
C CYS A 235 13.85 -10.10 -19.99
N ARG A 236 12.58 -9.71 -20.09
CA ARG A 236 12.20 -8.41 -20.62
C ARG A 236 12.44 -7.36 -19.54
N THR A 237 13.62 -6.75 -19.56
CA THR A 237 13.97 -5.74 -18.57
C THR A 237 13.28 -4.41 -18.89
N ARG A 238 12.59 -3.84 -17.90
CA ARG A 238 11.93 -2.54 -17.97
C ARG A 238 12.44 -1.68 -16.81
N THR A 239 12.96 -0.50 -17.13
CA THR A 239 13.36 0.48 -16.12
C THR A 239 12.28 1.54 -16.00
N ILE A 240 11.94 1.91 -14.77
CA ILE A 240 11.02 2.99 -14.43
C ILE A 240 11.85 4.06 -13.71
N ASP A 241 12.05 5.18 -14.39
CA ASP A 241 12.92 6.26 -13.92
C ASP A 241 12.31 7.06 -12.76
N GLY A 242 10.99 7.08 -12.65
CA GLY A 242 10.26 7.82 -11.63
C GLY A 242 8.75 7.80 -11.88
N ASN A 243 8.02 8.38 -10.95
CA ASN A 243 6.61 8.71 -11.16
C ASN A 243 6.48 9.92 -12.07
N VAL A 244 5.38 9.98 -12.83
CA VAL A 244 5.04 11.15 -13.65
C VAL A 244 4.25 12.16 -12.81
N PRO A 245 4.27 13.46 -13.14
CA PRO A 245 3.51 14.47 -12.39
C PRO A 245 2.02 14.13 -12.23
N ALA A 246 1.43 13.49 -13.24
CA ALA A 246 0.04 13.04 -13.22
C ALA A 246 -0.28 12.10 -12.05
N ASP A 247 0.68 11.30 -11.57
CA ASP A 247 0.50 10.39 -10.43
C ASP A 247 0.23 11.17 -9.13
N GLY A 248 1.01 12.25 -8.91
CA GLY A 248 0.90 13.12 -7.74
C GLY A 248 -0.38 13.96 -7.78
N ILE A 249 -0.74 14.45 -8.98
CA ILE A 249 -2.00 15.16 -9.23
C ILE A 249 -3.20 14.26 -8.92
N ALA A 250 -3.20 13.02 -9.41
CA ALA A 250 -4.25 12.05 -9.14
C ALA A 250 -4.38 11.77 -7.64
N TYR A 251 -3.26 11.62 -6.95
CA TYR A 251 -3.23 11.40 -5.51
C TYR A 251 -3.77 12.59 -4.70
N ALA A 252 -3.36 13.82 -5.01
CA ALA A 252 -3.86 15.02 -4.34
C ALA A 252 -5.38 15.18 -4.50
N LYS A 253 -5.90 14.89 -5.71
CA LYS A 253 -7.34 14.89 -5.98
C LYS A 253 -8.07 13.79 -5.21
N ALA A 254 -7.49 12.59 -5.10
CA ALA A 254 -8.04 11.49 -4.32
C ALA A 254 -8.09 11.79 -2.81
N LEU A 255 -7.16 12.61 -2.32
CA LEU A 255 -7.20 13.17 -0.96
C LEU A 255 -8.26 14.27 -0.78
N GLY A 256 -8.97 14.66 -1.83
CA GLY A 256 -10.04 15.66 -1.78
C GLY A 256 -9.57 17.11 -1.86
N TYR A 257 -8.30 17.38 -2.20
CA TYR A 257 -7.82 18.75 -2.41
C TYR A 257 -8.34 19.32 -3.72
N THR A 258 -8.83 20.56 -3.67
CA THR A 258 -9.36 21.29 -4.84
C THR A 258 -8.51 22.51 -5.22
N ASP A 259 -7.61 22.95 -4.36
CA ASP A 259 -6.67 24.05 -4.65
C ASP A 259 -5.66 23.61 -5.70
N GLN A 260 -5.69 24.25 -6.87
CA GLN A 260 -4.83 23.91 -8.00
C GLN A 260 -3.34 24.03 -7.67
N SER A 261 -2.96 25.01 -6.83
CA SER A 261 -1.56 25.21 -6.45
C SER A 261 -1.02 24.05 -5.61
N MET A 262 -1.87 23.47 -4.75
CA MET A 262 -1.56 22.28 -3.96
C MET A 262 -1.48 21.02 -4.82
N ILE A 263 -2.40 20.88 -5.77
CA ILE A 263 -2.43 19.77 -6.73
C ILE A 263 -1.18 19.78 -7.62
N ASP A 264 -0.79 20.95 -8.13
CA ASP A 264 0.40 21.10 -8.97
C ASP A 264 1.68 20.81 -8.18
N GLU A 265 1.74 21.25 -6.92
CA GLU A 265 2.87 20.95 -6.02
C GLU A 265 3.02 19.44 -5.78
N ALA A 266 1.91 18.69 -5.67
CA ALA A 266 1.96 17.24 -5.58
C ALA A 266 2.62 16.60 -6.81
N GLY A 267 2.34 17.13 -8.00
CA GLY A 267 2.99 16.73 -9.25
C GLY A 267 4.50 17.04 -9.29
N ILE A 268 4.92 18.14 -8.65
CA ILE A 268 6.34 18.50 -8.52
C ILE A 268 7.05 17.55 -7.54
N ILE A 269 6.46 17.32 -6.36
CA ILE A 269 7.04 16.44 -5.34
C ILE A 269 7.22 15.02 -5.90
N VAL A 270 6.18 14.47 -6.54
CA VAL A 270 6.21 13.08 -7.01
C VAL A 270 7.26 12.85 -8.11
N SER A 271 7.52 13.85 -8.97
CA SER A 271 8.47 13.76 -10.08
C SER A 271 9.90 14.14 -9.69
N THR A 272 10.12 14.55 -8.43
CA THR A 272 11.46 14.85 -7.91
C THR A 272 12.34 13.58 -7.96
N ARG A 273 13.57 13.72 -8.45
CA ARG A 273 14.48 12.56 -8.55
C ARG A 273 15.04 12.14 -7.18
N GLY A 274 15.25 10.83 -7.03
CA GLY A 274 15.91 10.26 -5.86
C GLY A 274 14.95 10.03 -4.68
N LEU A 275 15.50 10.02 -3.47
CA LEU A 275 14.78 9.66 -2.24
C LEU A 275 13.70 10.68 -1.82
N ASN A 276 13.71 11.86 -2.44
CA ASN A 276 12.80 12.97 -2.14
C ASN A 276 11.57 13.02 -3.05
N GLY A 277 11.42 12.09 -3.98
CA GLY A 277 10.24 12.00 -4.83
C GLY A 277 9.61 10.61 -4.86
N GLY A 278 8.75 10.39 -5.84
CA GLY A 278 7.87 9.24 -5.94
C GLY A 278 6.64 9.34 -5.02
N MET A 279 5.77 8.35 -5.13
CA MET A 279 4.51 8.28 -4.38
C MET A 279 4.70 8.27 -2.86
N ARG A 280 5.79 7.68 -2.35
CA ARG A 280 6.09 7.70 -0.90
C ARG A 280 6.34 9.13 -0.41
N ALA A 281 7.11 9.92 -1.16
CA ALA A 281 7.45 11.28 -0.75
C ALA A 281 6.22 12.18 -0.74
N VAL A 282 5.36 12.09 -1.78
CA VAL A 282 4.13 12.89 -1.82
C VAL A 282 3.15 12.48 -0.72
N ALA A 283 2.95 11.17 -0.49
CA ALA A 283 2.08 10.70 0.59
C ALA A 283 2.55 11.21 1.96
N LYS A 284 3.85 11.12 2.23
CA LYS A 284 4.44 11.62 3.47
C LYS A 284 4.36 13.14 3.61
N ALA A 285 4.54 13.89 2.50
CA ALA A 285 4.44 15.35 2.52
C ALA A 285 3.03 15.83 2.90
N PHE A 286 1.98 15.17 2.39
CA PHE A 286 0.60 15.46 2.79
C PHE A 286 0.32 15.06 4.23
N GLU A 287 0.77 13.87 4.66
CA GLU A 287 0.61 13.42 6.06
C GLU A 287 1.24 14.40 7.06
N ASP A 288 2.53 14.71 6.88
CA ASP A 288 3.26 15.62 7.77
C ASP A 288 2.71 17.05 7.65
N GLY A 289 2.32 17.48 6.45
CA GLY A 289 1.70 18.77 6.20
C GLY A 289 0.39 18.96 6.97
N GLU A 290 -0.50 17.97 6.92
CA GLU A 290 -1.76 17.97 7.67
C GLU A 290 -1.50 18.01 9.18
N GLN A 291 -0.51 17.27 9.68
CA GLN A 291 -0.11 17.34 11.10
C GLN A 291 0.44 18.73 11.47
N MET A 292 1.27 19.33 10.63
CA MET A 292 1.80 20.69 10.85
C MET A 292 0.70 21.75 10.84
N ALA A 293 -0.27 21.62 9.92
CA ALA A 293 -1.42 22.50 9.80
C ALA A 293 -2.32 22.41 11.05
N ALA A 294 -2.62 21.19 11.50
CA ALA A 294 -3.41 20.95 12.71
C ALA A 294 -2.76 21.56 13.97
N ARG A 295 -1.44 21.38 14.15
CA ARG A 295 -0.70 22.00 15.27
C ARG A 295 -0.74 23.53 15.26
N LYS A 296 -0.85 24.13 14.08
CA LYS A 296 -0.93 25.58 13.89
C LYS A 296 -2.38 26.10 13.93
N GLY A 297 -3.39 25.23 13.98
CA GLY A 297 -4.80 25.61 13.93
C GLY A 297 -5.21 26.25 12.60
N VAL A 298 -4.52 25.92 11.51
CA VAL A 298 -4.80 26.48 10.17
C VAL A 298 -5.03 25.35 9.17
N PRO A 299 -5.77 25.58 8.06
CA PRO A 299 -5.87 24.61 7.00
C PRO A 299 -4.51 24.37 6.33
N LEU A 300 -4.30 23.16 5.79
CA LEU A 300 -3.13 22.88 4.99
C LEU A 300 -3.10 23.82 3.78
N ASN A 301 -1.96 24.49 3.58
CA ASN A 301 -1.70 25.37 2.45
C ASN A 301 -0.35 25.05 1.81
N LEU A 302 -0.10 25.66 0.65
CA LEU A 302 1.09 25.41 -0.17
C LEU A 302 2.40 25.61 0.60
N THR A 303 2.47 26.63 1.45
CA THR A 303 3.67 26.93 2.25
C THR A 303 3.97 25.80 3.23
N ILE A 304 2.94 25.27 3.91
CA ILE A 304 3.09 24.16 4.86
C ILE A 304 3.43 22.87 4.12
N LEU A 305 2.78 22.58 2.98
CA LEU A 305 3.07 21.38 2.18
C LEU A 305 4.54 21.37 1.70
N ARG A 306 5.02 22.50 1.18
CA ARG A 306 6.44 22.67 0.78
C ARG A 306 7.39 22.50 1.96
N GLN A 307 7.03 22.99 3.13
CA GLN A 307 7.82 22.83 4.34
C GLN A 307 7.91 21.33 4.71
N ALA A 308 6.78 20.62 4.72
CA ALA A 308 6.72 19.18 5.00
C ALA A 308 7.54 18.35 4.01
N ALA A 309 7.41 18.62 2.71
CA ALA A 309 8.19 17.95 1.66
C ALA A 309 9.71 18.12 1.86
N LYS A 310 10.16 19.31 2.29
CA LYS A 310 11.57 19.56 2.61
C LYS A 310 12.04 18.82 3.86
N THR A 311 11.24 18.76 4.92
CA THR A 311 11.59 18.02 6.13
C THR A 311 11.84 16.54 5.84
N ASN A 312 11.06 15.95 4.94
CA ASN A 312 11.21 14.56 4.52
C ASN A 312 12.55 14.27 3.84
N SER A 313 13.14 15.26 3.17
CA SER A 313 14.46 15.10 2.54
C SER A 313 15.64 14.92 3.50
N VAL A 314 15.42 15.15 4.80
CA VAL A 314 16.43 15.00 5.85
C VAL A 314 16.39 13.60 6.48
N PHE A 315 15.22 12.95 6.51
CA PHE A 315 15.04 11.63 7.15
C PHE A 315 15.36 10.45 6.24
N PHE A 316 15.36 10.65 4.91
CA PHE A 316 15.71 9.62 3.94
C PHE A 316 17.17 9.72 3.44
N LYS A 317 18.01 10.57 4.03
CA LYS A 317 19.48 10.54 3.84
C LYS A 317 20.12 9.64 4.89
#